data_AF-A0A398DA50-F1
#
_entry.id   AF-A0A398DA50-F1
#
_cell.length_a   1.000
_cell.length_b   1.000
_cell.length_c   1.000
_cell.angle_alpha   90.00
_cell.angle_beta   90.00
_cell.angle_gamma   90.00
#
_symmetry.space_group_name_H-M   'P 1'
#
loop_
_entity.id
_entity.type
_entity.pdbx_description
1 polymer ?
#
loop_
_entity_poly.entity_id
_entity_poly.type
_entity_poly.pdbx_seq_one_letter_code
_entity_poly.pdbx_strand_id
1 'polypeptide(L)'
;MTHGSQIRRASEITYLKSRQDIMSLLAVWGASNSLVSLEELQLEREMDNQVNRSVNAELGNLQRETRAVDELRVAFDRTDRTCLSPRTIEVVQARLRYPDLPLSKLANKIPGCISKSTIHYHIAKVLQNAR
;
A
#
# COMPACT_ATOMS: atom_id res chain seq x y z
N MET A 1 15.07 17.63 -26.58
CA MET A 1 15.04 19.01 -26.08
C MET A 1 13.78 19.71 -26.60
N THR A 2 12.66 19.57 -25.89
CA THR A 2 11.39 20.23 -26.23
C THR A 2 11.25 21.49 -25.39
N HIS A 3 11.68 22.61 -25.95
CA HIS A 3 11.54 23.92 -25.32
C HIS A 3 10.29 24.60 -25.87
N GLY A 4 9.50 25.23 -25.00
CA GLY A 4 8.45 26.14 -25.43
C GLY A 4 9.05 27.54 -25.56
N SER A 5 8.95 28.17 -26.73
CA SER A 5 9.25 29.59 -26.93
C SER A 5 7.94 30.36 -27.06
N GLN A 6 7.85 31.53 -26.41
CA GLN A 6 6.76 32.49 -26.60
C GLN A 6 7.33 33.88 -26.81
N ILE A 7 6.75 34.61 -27.77
CA ILE A 7 7.08 36.02 -28.02
C ILE A 7 6.14 36.89 -27.19
N ARG A 8 6.70 37.77 -26.35
CA ARG A 8 5.92 38.71 -25.54
C ARG A 8 6.53 40.11 -25.62
N ARG A 9 5.74 41.10 -26.06
CA ARG A 9 6.12 42.54 -26.12
C ARG A 9 7.53 42.77 -26.71
N ALA A 10 7.80 42.18 -27.87
CA ALA A 10 9.08 42.26 -28.59
C ALA A 10 10.29 41.56 -27.93
N SER A 11 10.07 40.69 -26.94
CA SER A 11 11.10 39.80 -26.37
C SER A 11 10.73 38.33 -26.58
N GLU A 12 11.70 37.50 -26.93
CA GLU A 12 11.54 36.05 -27.00
C GLU A 12 11.82 35.43 -25.62
N ILE A 13 10.90 34.61 -25.11
CA ILE A 13 11.03 33.92 -23.82
C ILE A 13 11.02 32.42 -24.07
N THR A 14 12.14 31.77 -23.72
CA THR A 14 12.29 30.32 -23.80
C THR A 14 12.15 29.70 -22.41
N TYR A 15 11.27 28.71 -22.28
CA TYR A 15 11.04 27.98 -21.03
C TYR A 15 11.69 26.60 -21.04
N LEU A 16 12.35 26.29 -19.94
CA LEU A 16 12.86 24.96 -19.61
C LEU A 16 11.91 24.29 -18.64
N LYS A 17 11.44 23.08 -18.98
CA LYS A 17 10.54 22.28 -18.12
C LYS A 17 11.19 20.99 -17.63
N SER A 18 12.10 20.43 -18.42
CA SER A 18 12.83 19.23 -18.04
C SER A 18 13.83 19.58 -16.94
N ARG A 19 13.75 18.86 -15.82
CA ARG A 19 14.74 18.98 -14.74
C ARG A 19 16.15 18.73 -15.25
N GLN A 20 16.33 17.75 -16.15
CA GLN A 20 17.64 17.44 -16.71
C GLN A 20 18.20 18.62 -17.53
N ASP A 21 17.33 19.32 -18.26
CA ASP A 21 17.75 20.48 -19.06
C ASP A 21 18.08 21.68 -18.15
N ILE A 22 17.33 21.86 -17.04
CA ILE A 22 17.62 22.88 -16.02
C ILE A 22 18.97 22.59 -15.33
N MET A 23 19.23 21.35 -14.92
CA MET A 23 20.49 20.97 -14.29
C MET A 23 21.66 21.13 -15.26
N SER A 24 21.50 20.70 -16.51
CA SER A 24 22.52 20.88 -17.56
C SER A 24 22.87 22.35 -17.76
N LEU A 25 21.87 23.23 -17.79
CA LEU A 25 22.09 24.67 -17.94
C LEU A 25 22.84 25.26 -16.74
N LEU A 26 22.42 24.95 -15.51
CA LEU A 26 23.10 25.40 -14.30
C LEU A 26 24.55 24.91 -14.23
N ALA A 27 24.81 23.68 -14.69
CA ALA A 27 26.15 23.11 -14.78
C ALA A 27 27.03 23.87 -15.78
N VAL A 28 26.52 24.17 -16.98
CA VAL A 28 27.23 24.95 -18.00
C VAL A 28 27.56 26.36 -17.50
N TRP A 29 26.67 26.96 -16.71
CA TRP A 29 26.89 28.27 -16.09
C TRP A 29 27.77 28.25 -14.84
N GLY A 30 28.24 27.07 -14.40
CA GLY A 30 29.10 26.95 -13.22
C GLY A 30 28.38 27.23 -11.89
N ALA A 31 27.05 27.11 -11.85
CA ALA A 31 26.24 27.38 -10.67
C ALA A 31 26.21 26.18 -9.70
N SER A 32 27.39 25.78 -9.20
CA SER A 32 27.56 24.56 -8.39
C SER A 32 26.72 24.56 -7.11
N ASN A 33 26.63 25.69 -6.40
CA ASN A 33 25.82 25.78 -5.18
C ASN A 33 24.33 25.52 -5.47
N SER A 34 23.81 26.08 -6.57
CA SER A 34 22.41 25.89 -6.97
C SER A 34 22.12 24.44 -7.37
N LEU A 35 23.09 23.74 -7.97
CA LEU A 35 22.96 22.32 -8.30
C LEU A 35 22.86 21.46 -7.05
N VAL A 36 23.75 21.68 -6.07
CA VAL A 36 23.73 20.96 -4.79
C VAL A 36 22.39 21.16 -4.08
N SER A 37 21.92 22.40 -3.95
CA SER A 37 20.62 22.67 -3.32
C SER A 37 19.44 22.04 -4.08
N LEU A 38 19.51 21.97 -5.41
CA LEU A 38 18.47 21.32 -6.21
C LEU A 38 18.45 19.80 -6.01
N GLU A 39 19.61 19.17 -5.84
CA GLU A 39 19.72 17.75 -5.52
C GLU A 39 19.23 17.46 -4.10
N GLU A 40 19.59 18.28 -3.11
CA GLU A 40 19.10 18.16 -1.73
C GLU A 40 17.56 18.17 -1.68
N LEU A 41 16.94 19.18 -2.29
CA LEU A 41 15.48 19.29 -2.37
C LEU A 41 14.83 18.09 -3.08
N GLN A 42 15.52 17.48 -4.04
CA GLN A 42 15.01 16.29 -4.69
C GLN A 42 15.07 15.09 -3.77
N LEU A 43 16.19 14.86 -3.10
CA LEU A 43 16.37 13.73 -2.21
C LEU A 43 15.31 13.75 -1.11
N GLU A 44 15.05 14.91 -0.51
CA GLU A 44 13.97 15.10 0.46
C GLU A 44 12.61 14.68 -0.12
N ARG A 45 12.26 15.17 -1.32
CA ARG A 45 11.00 14.81 -1.98
C ARG A 45 10.91 13.32 -2.32
N GLU A 46 12.01 12.70 -2.72
CA GLU A 46 12.04 11.27 -3.03
C GLU A 46 11.81 10.43 -1.78
N MET A 47 12.44 10.81 -0.66
CA MET A 47 12.22 10.20 0.65
C MET A 47 10.77 10.34 1.09
N ASP A 48 10.20 11.54 1.03
CA ASP A 48 8.80 11.80 1.38
C ASP A 48 7.85 10.97 0.51
N ASN A 49 8.09 10.92 -0.80
CA ASN A 49 7.27 10.12 -1.70
C ASN A 49 7.39 8.62 -1.42
N GLN A 50 8.57 8.14 -1.04
CA GLN A 50 8.77 6.74 -0.65
C GLN A 50 8.00 6.41 0.64
N VAL A 51 8.08 7.28 1.65
CA VAL A 51 7.34 7.13 2.91
C VAL A 51 5.83 7.16 2.64
N ASN A 52 5.34 8.14 1.88
CA ASN A 52 3.92 8.25 1.54
C ASN A 52 3.41 7.01 0.81
N ARG A 53 4.19 6.47 -0.15
CA ARG A 53 3.82 5.22 -0.82
C ARG A 53 3.77 4.04 0.13
N SER A 54 4.73 3.92 1.05
CA SER A 54 4.77 2.84 2.06
C SER A 54 3.58 2.91 3.01
N VAL A 55 3.33 4.10 3.59
CA VAL A 55 2.24 4.33 4.54
C VAL A 55 0.88 4.11 3.87
N ASN A 56 0.67 4.62 2.65
CA ASN A 56 -0.58 4.38 1.92
C ASN A 56 -0.80 2.89 1.62
N ALA A 57 0.26 2.14 1.30
CA ALA A 57 0.17 0.70 1.10
C ALA A 57 -0.21 -0.02 2.40
N GLU A 58 0.41 0.33 3.52
CA GLU A 58 0.10 -0.26 4.83
C GLU A 58 -1.33 0.05 5.29
N LEU A 59 -1.74 1.32 5.24
CA LEU A 59 -3.12 1.71 5.55
C LEU A 59 -4.13 1.00 4.64
N GLY A 60 -3.86 0.95 3.33
CA GLY A 60 -4.73 0.27 2.38
C GLY A 60 -4.82 -1.24 2.62
N ASN A 61 -3.76 -1.86 3.13
CA ASN A 61 -3.78 -3.26 3.56
C ASN A 61 -4.62 -3.45 4.83
N LEU A 62 -4.39 -2.62 5.86
CA LEU A 62 -5.11 -2.68 7.12
C LEU A 62 -6.62 -2.44 6.94
N GLN A 63 -7.00 -1.47 6.09
CA GLN A 63 -8.41 -1.20 5.76
C GLN A 63 -9.09 -2.38 5.06
N ARG A 64 -8.40 -3.06 4.14
CA ARG A 64 -8.94 -4.27 3.49
C ARG A 64 -9.06 -5.43 4.48
N GLU A 65 -8.07 -5.57 5.35
CA GLU A 65 -8.01 -6.64 6.33
C GLU A 65 -9.11 -6.52 7.40
N THR A 66 -9.33 -5.31 7.92
CA THR A 66 -10.41 -5.00 8.88
C THR A 66 -11.79 -5.26 8.27
N ARG A 67 -12.06 -4.77 7.06
CA ARG A 67 -13.32 -5.05 6.35
C ARG A 67 -13.56 -6.54 6.16
N ALA A 68 -12.54 -7.30 5.77
CA ALA A 68 -12.67 -8.75 5.59
C ALA A 68 -13.00 -9.49 6.90
N VAL A 69 -12.50 -9.00 8.04
CA VAL A 69 -12.85 -9.54 9.37
C VAL A 69 -14.30 -9.23 9.72
N ASP A 70 -14.78 -8.01 9.46
CA ASP A 70 -16.17 -7.63 9.72
C ASP A 70 -17.13 -8.44 8.85
N GLU A 71 -16.83 -8.61 7.56
CA GLU A 71 -17.57 -9.48 6.65
C GLU A 71 -17.61 -10.93 7.15
N LEU A 72 -16.45 -11.45 7.60
CA LEU A 72 -16.36 -12.78 8.17
C LEU A 72 -17.19 -12.92 9.44
N ARG A 73 -17.24 -11.89 10.30
CA ARG A 73 -18.05 -11.91 11.52
C ARG A 73 -19.53 -12.03 11.18
N VAL A 74 -20.03 -11.17 10.30
CA VAL A 74 -21.43 -11.19 9.87
C VAL A 74 -21.77 -12.52 9.19
N ALA A 75 -20.90 -13.02 8.31
CA ALA A 75 -21.09 -14.30 7.66
C ALA A 75 -21.13 -15.45 8.67
N PHE A 76 -20.18 -15.48 9.59
CA PHE A 76 -20.13 -16.48 10.64
C PHE A 76 -21.40 -16.43 11.48
N ASP A 77 -21.92 -15.26 11.87
CA ASP A 77 -23.16 -15.17 12.66
C ASP A 77 -24.40 -15.69 11.92
N ARG A 78 -24.41 -15.66 10.58
CA ARG A 78 -25.51 -16.17 9.75
C ARG A 78 -25.40 -17.66 9.41
N THR A 79 -24.18 -18.20 9.36
CA THR A 79 -23.95 -19.61 9.01
C THR A 79 -24.37 -20.53 10.15
N ASP A 80 -25.19 -21.55 9.84
CA ASP A 80 -25.47 -22.63 10.80
C ASP A 80 -24.16 -23.34 11.18
N ARG A 81 -23.90 -23.40 12.50
CA ARG A 81 -22.71 -24.03 13.08
C ARG A 81 -22.63 -25.52 12.76
N THR A 82 -23.76 -26.19 12.55
CA THR A 82 -23.79 -27.63 12.23
C THR A 82 -23.14 -27.95 10.87
N CYS A 83 -23.13 -26.99 9.94
CA CYS A 83 -22.52 -27.13 8.61
C CYS A 83 -20.99 -26.91 8.61
N LEU A 84 -20.42 -26.48 9.73
CA LEU A 84 -19.00 -26.15 9.84
C LEU A 84 -18.25 -27.25 10.59
N SER A 85 -17.07 -27.62 10.09
CA SER A 85 -16.20 -28.52 10.84
C SER A 85 -15.66 -27.81 12.09
N PRO A 86 -15.37 -28.54 13.19
CA PRO A 86 -14.79 -27.96 14.41
C PRO A 86 -13.53 -27.15 14.12
N ARG A 87 -12.72 -27.63 13.18
CA ARG A 87 -11.51 -26.93 12.73
C ARG A 87 -11.81 -25.59 12.05
N THR A 88 -12.87 -25.51 11.26
CA THR A 88 -13.29 -24.25 10.62
C THR A 88 -13.71 -23.23 11.66
N ILE A 89 -14.48 -23.67 12.67
CA ILE A 89 -14.94 -22.83 13.77
C ILE A 89 -13.73 -22.28 14.55
N GLU A 90 -12.78 -23.14 14.91
CA GLU A 90 -11.56 -22.75 15.63
C GLU A 90 -10.75 -21.69 14.87
N VAL A 91 -10.55 -21.89 13.56
CA VAL A 91 -9.81 -20.95 12.70
C VAL A 91 -10.51 -19.60 12.63
N VAL A 92 -11.84 -19.58 12.45
CA VAL A 92 -12.61 -18.34 12.36
C VAL A 92 -12.65 -17.62 13.71
N GLN A 93 -12.83 -18.33 14.81
CA GLN A 93 -12.76 -17.74 16.15
C GLN A 93 -11.38 -17.15 16.44
N ALA A 94 -10.29 -17.82 16.05
CA ALA A 94 -8.95 -17.28 16.18
C ALA A 94 -8.79 -16.00 15.35
N ARG A 95 -9.31 -15.99 14.11
CA ARG A 95 -9.28 -14.80 13.25
C ARG A 95 -10.06 -13.63 13.84
N LEU A 96 -11.24 -13.88 14.40
CA LEU A 96 -12.08 -12.86 15.04
C LEU A 96 -11.47 -12.34 16.36
N ARG A 97 -10.72 -13.19 17.08
CA ARG A 97 -10.00 -12.82 18.31
C ARG A 97 -8.75 -11.97 18.03
N TYR A 98 -8.09 -12.22 16.91
CA TYR A 98 -6.87 -11.50 16.51
C TYR A 98 -7.01 -10.89 15.10
N PRO A 99 -7.85 -9.85 14.97
CA PRO A 99 -8.19 -9.26 13.68
C PRO A 99 -7.01 -8.53 13.01
N ASP A 100 -6.11 -7.96 13.82
CA ASP A 100 -4.99 -7.15 13.35
C ASP A 100 -3.72 -7.98 13.07
N LEU A 101 -3.74 -9.28 13.41
CA LEU A 101 -2.59 -10.14 13.14
C LEU A 101 -2.59 -10.57 11.67
N PRO A 102 -1.46 -10.45 10.97
CA PRO A 102 -1.34 -11.03 9.64
C PRO A 102 -1.52 -12.54 9.74
N LEU A 103 -2.14 -13.14 8.71
CA LEU A 103 -2.51 -14.56 8.72
C LEU A 103 -1.31 -15.51 8.93
N SER A 104 -0.10 -15.10 8.54
CA SER A 104 1.13 -15.83 8.80
C SER A 104 1.49 -15.91 10.28
N LYS A 105 1.16 -14.88 11.08
CA LYS A 105 1.33 -14.89 12.54
C LYS A 105 0.15 -15.58 13.22
N LEU A 106 -1.05 -15.44 12.67
CA LEU A 106 -2.24 -16.15 13.16
C LEU A 106 -2.08 -17.68 13.08
N ALA A 107 -1.44 -18.18 12.01
CA ALA A 107 -1.08 -19.59 11.85
C ALA A 107 -0.39 -20.20 13.07
N ASN A 108 0.50 -19.44 13.73
CA ASN A 108 1.25 -19.89 14.90
C ASN A 108 0.42 -19.85 16.19
N LYS A 109 -0.74 -19.16 16.20
CA LYS A 109 -1.67 -19.12 17.34
C LYS A 109 -2.67 -20.27 17.32
N ILE A 110 -2.83 -20.94 16.19
CA ILE A 110 -3.80 -22.02 16.01
C ILE A 110 -3.09 -23.36 16.29
N PRO A 111 -3.62 -24.21 17.20
CA PRO A 111 -3.08 -25.54 17.49
C PRO A 111 -2.82 -26.34 16.22
N GLY A 112 -1.61 -26.91 16.08
CA GLY A 112 -1.21 -27.69 14.90
C GLY A 112 -0.56 -26.90 13.77
N CYS A 113 -0.24 -25.61 13.97
CA CYS A 113 0.58 -24.78 13.06
C CYS A 113 0.20 -24.91 11.58
N ILE A 114 -0.99 -24.41 11.23
CA ILE A 114 -1.52 -24.51 9.87
C ILE A 114 -0.93 -23.46 8.93
N SER A 115 -0.93 -23.76 7.63
CA SER A 115 -0.49 -22.80 6.61
C SER A 115 -1.46 -21.63 6.46
N LYS A 116 -0.96 -20.49 5.95
CA LYS A 116 -1.78 -19.34 5.56
C LYS A 116 -2.90 -19.74 4.58
N SER A 117 -2.59 -20.60 3.61
CA SER A 117 -3.57 -21.08 2.61
C SER A 117 -4.69 -21.90 3.25
N THR A 118 -4.38 -22.70 4.27
CA THR A 118 -5.39 -23.45 5.03
C THR A 118 -6.34 -22.51 5.77
N ILE A 119 -5.83 -21.42 6.35
CA ILE A 119 -6.68 -20.40 7.00
C ILE A 119 -7.61 -19.75 5.98
N HIS A 120 -7.08 -19.36 4.82
CA HIS A 120 -7.89 -18.80 3.73
C HIS A 120 -9.01 -19.75 3.32
N TYR A 121 -8.72 -21.05 3.17
CA TYR A 121 -9.72 -22.06 2.81
C TYR A 121 -10.89 -22.08 3.81
N HIS A 122 -10.60 -22.10 5.11
CA HIS A 122 -11.65 -22.12 6.14
C HIS A 122 -12.50 -20.83 6.16
N ILE A 123 -11.86 -19.66 6.01
CA ILE A 123 -12.56 -18.37 5.92
C ILE A 123 -13.47 -18.36 4.69
N ALA A 124 -12.96 -18.73 3.52
CA ALA A 124 -13.74 -18.79 2.28
C ALA A 124 -14.93 -19.75 2.40
N LYS A 125 -14.75 -20.89 3.09
CA LYS A 125 -15.83 -21.85 3.34
C LYS A 125 -16.97 -21.22 4.15
N VAL A 126 -16.67 -20.46 5.20
CA VAL A 126 -17.73 -19.76 5.97
C VAL A 126 -18.43 -18.71 5.11
N LEU A 127 -17.69 -17.89 4.38
CA LEU A 127 -18.28 -16.88 3.49
C LEU A 127 -19.19 -17.49 2.41
N GLN A 128 -18.89 -18.69 1.94
CA GLN A 128 -19.73 -19.42 0.99
C GLN A 128 -21.02 -19.96 1.62
N ASN A 129 -20.96 -20.46 2.85
CA ASN A 129 -22.12 -21.03 3.57
C ASN A 129 -23.02 -19.95 4.21
N ALA A 130 -22.62 -18.69 4.19
CA ALA A 130 -23.41 -17.56 4.67
C ALA A 130 -24.31 -16.91 3.59
N ARG A 131 -24.26 -17.43 2.36
CA ARG A 131 -25.14 -17.05 1.24
C ARG A 131 -26.40 -17.88 1.26
#